data_AF-A0A3T7ZJA9-F1
#
_entry.id   AF-A0A3T7ZJA9-F1
#
_cell.length_a   1.000
_cell.length_b   1.000
_cell.length_c   1.000
_cell.angle_alpha   90.00
_cell.angle_beta   90.00
_cell.angle_gamma   90.00
#
_symmetry.space_group_name_H-M   'P 1'
#
loop_
_entity.id
_entity.type
_entity.pdbx_description
1 polymer ?
#
loop_
_entity_poly.entity_id
_entity_poly.type
_entity_poly.pdbx_seq_one_letter_code
_entity_poly.pdbx_strand_id
1 'polypeptide(L)'
;MYGLSITKPDGSLWISPGFTPQCLINKGTIPATEKAFFKTSIPSGKSCFFFIRTEKKADVMYTHEQIDGYHALRLHQIVRGTNPGVTTVYAFANMVTQPSEYGIAMYNPSGEMIYHGEMMLLDAKLIPVDIKFEKDLGYPCAIMPALVGYYNWQRTPYDRPIYTTSTGATGNKIYSCEHYSGRATWDIRKPYIDKVLVINSSMYD
;
A
#
# COMPACT_ATOMS: atom_id res chain seq x y z
N MET A 1 2.94 8.48 -34.63
CA MET A 1 3.79 7.27 -34.62
C MET A 1 4.31 7.13 -33.19
N TYR A 2 3.95 6.07 -32.47
CA TYR A 2 4.37 5.85 -31.08
C TYR A 2 5.67 5.04 -31.07
N GLY A 3 6.69 5.50 -30.34
CA GLY A 3 8.06 4.95 -30.41
C GLY A 3 8.24 3.52 -29.92
N LEU A 4 7.37 3.02 -29.03
CA LEU A 4 7.25 1.61 -28.60
C LEU A 4 6.03 1.47 -27.69
N SER A 5 5.25 0.39 -27.81
CA SER A 5 4.21 0.02 -26.83
C SER A 5 4.28 -1.46 -26.50
N ILE A 6 4.06 -1.82 -25.24
CA ILE A 6 3.98 -3.21 -24.79
C ILE A 6 2.54 -3.52 -24.48
N THR A 7 2.01 -4.61 -25.03
CA THR A 7 0.66 -5.11 -24.77
C THR A 7 0.70 -6.35 -23.89
N LYS A 8 -0.34 -6.56 -23.10
CA LYS A 8 -0.58 -7.82 -22.41
C LYS A 8 -0.98 -8.92 -23.42
N PRO A 9 -0.97 -10.21 -23.04
CA PRO A 9 -1.46 -11.29 -23.91
C PRO A 9 -2.91 -11.12 -24.39
N ASP A 10 -3.74 -10.40 -23.63
CA ASP A 10 -5.13 -10.08 -23.98
C ASP A 10 -5.27 -8.91 -24.98
N GLY A 11 -4.15 -8.34 -25.46
CA GLY A 11 -4.12 -7.21 -26.40
C GLY A 11 -4.29 -5.84 -25.75
N SER A 12 -4.57 -5.76 -24.44
CA SER A 12 -4.64 -4.48 -23.73
C SER A 12 -3.26 -3.82 -23.60
N LEU A 13 -3.23 -2.50 -23.64
CA LEU A 13 -2.01 -1.71 -23.53
C LEU A 13 -1.45 -1.82 -22.11
N TRP A 14 -0.20 -2.27 -22.00
CA TRP A 14 0.51 -2.38 -20.72
C TRP A 14 1.41 -1.17 -20.49
N ILE A 15 2.22 -0.81 -21.48
CA ILE A 15 3.09 0.37 -21.46
C ILE A 15 2.95 1.11 -22.79
N SER A 16 2.86 2.44 -22.74
CA SER A 16 2.82 3.26 -23.95
C SER A 16 3.42 4.65 -23.73
N PRO A 17 3.80 5.37 -24.81
CA PRO A 17 4.29 6.74 -24.74
C PRO A 17 3.26 7.76 -24.21
N GLY A 18 2.00 7.35 -24.05
CA GLY A 18 0.91 8.22 -23.63
C GLY A 18 0.79 8.43 -22.12
N PHE A 19 1.49 7.64 -21.29
CA PHE A 19 1.47 7.79 -19.84
C PHE A 19 2.71 7.21 -19.17
N THR A 20 3.13 7.81 -18.06
CA THR A 20 4.15 7.23 -17.16
C THR A 20 3.50 6.18 -16.27
N PRO A 21 3.93 4.91 -16.33
CA PRO A 21 3.40 3.87 -15.45
C PRO A 21 3.77 4.11 -13.99
N GLN A 22 3.08 3.42 -13.08
CA GLN A 22 3.45 3.39 -11.66
C GLN A 22 4.65 2.47 -11.49
N CYS A 23 5.76 3.01 -10.98
CA CYS A 23 6.99 2.27 -10.77
C CYS A 23 7.46 2.37 -9.32
N LEU A 24 8.17 1.38 -8.81
CA LEU A 24 8.80 1.43 -7.50
C LEU A 24 9.88 2.53 -7.51
N ILE A 25 9.72 3.53 -6.65
CA ILE A 25 10.67 4.65 -6.52
C ILE A 25 11.52 4.50 -5.27
N ASN A 26 10.90 4.14 -4.15
CA ASN A 26 11.62 3.92 -2.91
C ASN A 26 11.15 2.63 -2.23
N LYS A 27 12.11 1.92 -1.66
CA LYS A 27 11.89 0.82 -0.72
C LYS A 27 12.65 1.16 0.56
N GLY A 28 12.05 0.90 1.70
CA GLY A 28 12.71 1.11 2.98
C GLY A 28 11.92 0.53 4.12
N THR A 29 12.18 1.03 5.32
CA THR A 29 11.61 0.47 6.55
C THR A 29 11.13 1.54 7.52
N ILE A 30 10.09 1.22 8.27
CA ILE A 30 9.65 1.97 9.46
C ILE A 30 9.88 1.06 10.68
N PRO A 31 10.63 1.51 11.72
CA PRO A 31 10.77 0.75 12.95
C PRO A 31 9.45 0.68 13.73
N ALA A 32 9.34 -0.26 14.68
CA ALA A 32 8.16 -0.44 15.55
C ALA A 32 8.00 0.67 16.61
N THR A 33 8.05 1.92 16.18
CA THR A 33 7.95 3.11 17.05
C THR A 33 6.84 3.99 16.50
N GLU A 34 5.84 4.30 17.33
CA GLU A 34 4.79 5.24 16.94
C GLU A 34 5.38 6.58 16.49
N LYS A 35 4.76 7.18 15.49
CA LYS A 35 5.18 8.40 14.81
C LYS A 35 6.47 8.29 13.99
N ALA A 36 7.15 7.14 13.98
CA ALA A 36 8.21 6.89 13.01
C ALA A 36 7.61 6.95 11.60
N PHE A 37 8.39 7.43 10.63
CA PHE A 37 7.93 7.63 9.27
C PHE A 37 9.00 7.23 8.25
N PHE A 38 8.51 6.89 7.05
CA PHE A 38 9.31 6.68 5.86
C PHE A 38 9.00 7.81 4.89
N LYS A 39 9.98 8.69 4.64
CA LYS A 39 9.87 9.77 3.64
C LYS A 39 10.43 9.28 2.30
N THR A 40 9.69 9.54 1.23
CA THR A 40 10.06 9.18 -0.15
C THR A 40 10.81 10.31 -0.83
N SER A 41 11.37 10.04 -2.01
CA SER A 41 11.81 11.06 -2.97
C SER A 41 10.69 11.48 -3.93
N ILE A 42 9.45 11.03 -3.73
CA ILE A 42 8.31 11.33 -4.59
C ILE A 42 7.70 12.67 -4.17
N PRO A 43 7.70 13.69 -5.05
CA PRO A 43 7.12 15.00 -4.74
C PRO A 43 5.62 14.91 -4.49
N SER A 44 5.09 15.78 -3.63
CA SER A 44 3.66 15.81 -3.26
C SER A 44 2.70 16.07 -4.42
N GLY A 45 3.19 16.64 -5.52
CA GLY A 45 2.43 16.87 -6.76
C GLY A 45 2.34 15.64 -7.67
N LYS A 46 2.97 14.52 -7.31
CA LYS A 46 2.91 13.24 -8.05
C LYS A 46 1.97 12.26 -7.34
N SER A 47 1.47 11.28 -8.06
CA SER A 47 0.71 10.19 -7.41
C SER A 47 1.67 9.28 -6.65
N CYS A 48 1.27 8.79 -5.47
CA CYS A 48 2.07 7.90 -4.65
C CYS A 48 1.20 6.80 -4.03
N PHE A 49 1.60 5.55 -4.23
CA PHE A 49 0.98 4.37 -3.62
C PHE A 49 1.98 3.70 -2.69
N PHE A 50 1.60 3.57 -1.41
CA PHE A 50 2.38 2.82 -0.43
C PHE A 50 1.84 1.41 -0.27
N PHE A 51 2.74 0.44 -0.17
CA PHE A 51 2.45 -0.91 0.28
C PHE A 51 3.32 -1.25 1.48
N ILE A 52 2.75 -1.94 2.45
CA ILE A 52 3.41 -2.30 3.70
C ILE A 52 3.43 -3.82 3.91
N ARG A 53 4.48 -4.28 4.59
CA ARG A 53 4.55 -5.62 5.16
C ARG A 53 5.23 -5.52 6.52
N THR A 54 4.58 -6.02 7.57
CA THR A 54 5.14 -6.10 8.92
C THR A 54 5.82 -7.46 9.12
N GLU A 55 6.90 -7.46 9.89
CA GLU A 55 7.60 -8.68 10.29
C GLU A 55 6.70 -9.62 11.09
N LYS A 56 5.84 -9.06 11.94
CA LYS A 56 4.90 -9.80 12.79
C LYS A 56 3.49 -9.26 12.62
N LYS A 57 2.50 -10.12 12.84
CA LYS A 57 1.10 -9.70 12.91
C LYS A 57 0.92 -8.76 14.11
N ALA A 58 0.42 -7.56 13.84
CA ALA A 58 0.07 -6.57 14.85
C ALA A 58 -1.02 -5.63 14.33
N ASP A 59 -1.80 -5.06 15.24
CA ASP A 59 -2.79 -4.05 14.91
C ASP A 59 -2.10 -2.69 14.83
N VAL A 60 -1.92 -2.23 13.59
CA VAL A 60 -1.21 -1.00 13.26
C VAL A 60 -2.05 -0.11 12.36
N MET A 61 -1.86 1.21 12.49
CA MET A 61 -2.46 2.21 11.62
C MET A 61 -1.37 3.08 11.03
N TYR A 62 -1.49 3.37 9.74
CA TYR A 62 -0.57 4.28 9.05
C TYR A 62 -1.34 5.48 8.51
N THR A 63 -0.66 6.61 8.46
CA THR A 63 -1.15 7.84 7.84
C THR A 63 -0.26 8.21 6.68
N HIS A 64 -0.87 8.48 5.54
CA HIS A 64 -0.20 9.10 4.40
C HIS A 64 -0.19 10.61 4.62
N GLU A 65 1.00 11.19 4.66
CA GLU A 65 1.20 12.63 4.88
C GLU A 65 2.25 13.20 3.92
N GLN A 66 2.52 14.50 4.06
CA GLN A 66 3.56 15.20 3.30
C GLN A 66 4.56 15.82 4.28
N ILE A 67 5.85 15.61 4.03
CA ILE A 67 6.95 16.16 4.82
C ILE A 67 7.92 16.82 3.83
N ASP A 68 8.21 18.11 4.04
CA ASP A 68 9.13 18.89 3.20
C ASP A 68 8.82 18.83 1.70
N GLY A 69 7.54 18.74 1.32
CA GLY A 69 7.10 18.65 -0.08
C GLY A 69 7.17 17.24 -0.71
N TYR A 70 7.46 16.21 0.08
CA TYR A 70 7.51 14.82 -0.38
C TYR A 70 6.48 13.95 0.33
N HIS A 71 6.03 12.87 -0.31
CA HIS A 71 5.16 11.90 0.34
C HIS A 71 5.89 11.14 1.44
N ALA A 72 5.21 10.94 2.56
CA ALA A 72 5.68 10.10 3.64
C ALA A 72 4.55 9.19 4.16
N LEU A 73 4.95 8.03 4.67
CA LEU A 73 4.07 7.12 5.39
C LEU A 73 4.51 7.10 6.86
N ARG A 74 3.61 7.47 7.76
CA ARG A 74 3.85 7.47 9.21
C ARG A 74 3.14 6.29 9.86
N LEU A 75 3.84 5.57 10.74
CA LEU A 75 3.21 4.62 11.66
C LEU A 75 2.48 5.44 12.74
N HIS A 76 1.17 5.59 12.58
CA HIS A 76 0.34 6.46 13.42
C HIS A 76 0.08 5.86 14.79
N GLN A 77 -0.24 4.57 14.83
CA GLN A 77 -0.66 3.88 16.04
C GLN A 77 -0.20 2.43 16.01
N ILE A 78 0.23 1.92 17.17
CA ILE A 78 0.40 0.51 17.46
C ILE A 78 -0.54 0.17 18.62
N VAL A 79 -1.43 -0.81 18.46
CA VAL A 79 -2.31 -1.21 19.57
C VAL A 79 -1.47 -1.81 20.69
N ARG A 80 -1.72 -1.33 21.92
CA ARG A 80 -1.02 -1.74 23.14
C ARG A 80 -0.99 -3.27 23.27
N GLY A 81 0.18 -3.82 23.50
CA GLY A 81 0.38 -5.27 23.64
C GLY A 81 0.66 -6.01 22.33
N THR A 82 0.66 -5.31 21.20
CA THR A 82 1.13 -5.84 19.91
C THR A 82 2.45 -5.19 19.50
N ASN A 83 3.22 -5.85 18.64
CA ASN A 83 4.46 -5.29 18.08
C ASN A 83 4.63 -5.79 16.63
N PRO A 84 4.60 -4.90 15.63
CA PRO A 84 4.74 -5.29 14.22
C PRO A 84 6.14 -5.78 13.84
N GLY A 85 7.14 -5.59 14.70
CA GLY A 85 8.54 -5.63 14.31
C GLY A 85 8.84 -4.54 13.27
N VAL A 86 9.82 -4.77 12.40
CA VAL A 86 10.11 -3.81 11.34
C VAL A 86 9.03 -3.87 10.26
N THR A 87 8.54 -2.71 9.81
CA THR A 87 7.66 -2.61 8.64
C THR A 87 8.48 -2.32 7.40
N THR A 88 8.45 -3.18 6.39
CA THR A 88 8.94 -2.86 5.04
C THR A 88 7.90 -2.03 4.30
N VAL A 89 8.35 -0.96 3.63
CA VAL A 89 7.51 -0.04 2.86
C VAL A 89 8.00 -0.01 1.41
N TYR A 90 7.07 -0.11 0.47
CA TYR A 90 7.28 0.02 -0.96
C TYR A 90 6.47 1.23 -1.45
N ALA A 91 7.13 2.21 -2.07
CA ALA A 91 6.49 3.42 -2.57
C ALA A 91 6.58 3.47 -4.09
N PHE A 92 5.41 3.50 -4.74
CA PHE A 92 5.26 3.55 -6.18
C PHE A 92 4.75 4.92 -6.62
N ALA A 93 5.24 5.43 -7.75
CA ALA A 93 4.74 6.66 -8.34
C ALA A 93 4.83 6.65 -9.86
N ASN A 94 4.07 7.55 -10.48
CA ASN A 94 4.14 7.86 -11.91
C ASN A 94 5.31 8.80 -12.23
N MET A 95 6.52 8.35 -11.89
CA MET A 95 7.76 9.05 -12.22
C MET A 95 8.86 8.05 -12.57
N VAL A 96 9.93 8.59 -13.14
CA VAL A 96 11.08 7.81 -13.61
C VAL A 96 12.29 8.24 -12.82
N THR A 97 13.11 7.28 -12.39
CA THR A 97 14.41 7.57 -11.79
C THR A 97 15.44 7.86 -12.87
N GLN A 98 16.63 8.31 -12.47
CA GLN A 98 17.72 8.43 -13.43
C GLN A 98 18.11 7.02 -13.93
N PRO A 99 18.13 6.76 -15.25
CA PRO A 99 18.56 5.48 -15.80
C PRO A 99 20.07 5.31 -15.64
N SER A 100 20.55 4.06 -15.67
CA SER A 100 21.97 3.78 -15.89
C SER A 100 22.42 4.17 -17.30
N GLU A 101 23.73 4.09 -17.55
CA GLU A 101 24.34 4.45 -18.84
C GLU A 101 23.84 3.59 -20.02
N TYR A 102 23.39 2.36 -19.76
CA TYR A 102 23.01 1.40 -20.80
C TYR A 102 21.63 0.84 -20.54
N GLY A 103 20.72 0.96 -21.51
CA GLY A 103 19.40 0.35 -21.40
C GLY A 103 18.42 0.82 -22.46
N ILE A 104 17.18 0.36 -22.30
CA ILE A 104 16.05 0.81 -23.10
C ILE A 104 15.34 1.90 -22.33
N ALA A 105 15.07 3.03 -22.98
CA ALA A 105 14.25 4.11 -22.46
C ALA A 105 13.09 4.40 -23.42
N MET A 106 11.95 4.78 -22.84
CA MET A 106 10.78 5.23 -23.57
C MET A 106 10.55 6.70 -23.28
N TYR A 107 10.21 7.44 -24.34
CA TYR A 107 9.98 8.88 -24.28
C TYR A 107 8.59 9.20 -24.80
N ASN A 108 7.94 10.21 -24.20
CA ASN A 108 6.70 10.77 -24.72
C ASN A 108 6.97 11.68 -25.94
N PRO A 109 5.93 12.15 -26.66
CA PRO A 109 6.11 13.04 -27.81
C PRO A 109 6.83 14.37 -27.51
N SER A 110 6.85 14.80 -26.25
CA SER A 110 7.56 16.01 -25.79
C SER A 110 9.05 15.75 -25.50
N GLY A 111 9.53 14.51 -25.65
CA GLY A 111 10.91 14.12 -25.36
C GLY A 111 11.19 13.84 -23.88
N GLU A 112 10.16 13.76 -23.03
CA GLU A 112 10.33 13.41 -21.62
C GLU A 112 10.39 11.89 -21.46
N MET A 113 11.35 11.40 -20.68
CA MET A 113 11.43 9.98 -20.35
C MET A 113 10.25 9.57 -19.48
N ILE A 114 9.55 8.52 -19.89
CA ILE A 114 8.39 7.97 -19.16
C ILE A 114 8.65 6.58 -18.58
N TYR A 115 9.70 5.88 -19.02
CA TYR A 115 10.08 4.57 -18.52
C TYR A 115 11.51 4.23 -18.96
N HIS A 116 12.24 3.44 -18.18
CA HIS A 116 13.42 2.72 -18.64
C HIS A 116 13.41 1.29 -18.11
N GLY A 117 14.15 0.39 -18.75
CA GLY A 117 14.09 -1.06 -18.51
C GLY A 117 14.48 -1.54 -17.10
N GLU A 118 15.04 -0.66 -16.27
CA GLU A 118 15.41 -0.96 -14.89
C GLU A 118 14.29 -0.59 -13.89
N MET A 119 13.24 0.12 -14.36
CA MET A 119 12.10 0.46 -13.53
C MET A 119 11.25 -0.77 -13.26
N MET A 120 10.97 -1.04 -11.99
CA MET A 120 10.05 -2.08 -11.56
C MET A 120 8.61 -1.56 -11.53
N LEU A 121 7.76 -2.08 -12.40
CA LEU A 121 6.35 -1.68 -12.51
C LEU A 121 5.52 -2.17 -11.33
N LEU A 122 4.48 -1.40 -10.97
CA LEU A 122 3.46 -1.83 -10.02
C LEU A 122 2.60 -2.95 -10.63
N ASP A 123 2.66 -4.14 -10.03
CA ASP A 123 1.78 -5.27 -10.31
C ASP A 123 0.93 -5.56 -9.07
N ALA A 124 -0.13 -4.76 -8.91
CA ALA A 124 -1.07 -4.88 -7.80
C ALA A 124 -2.33 -5.64 -8.20
N LYS A 125 -2.81 -6.47 -7.28
CA LYS A 125 -4.06 -7.22 -7.40
C LYS A 125 -5.11 -6.62 -6.46
N LEU A 126 -6.35 -6.48 -6.94
CA LEU A 126 -7.49 -6.23 -6.07
C LEU A 126 -7.96 -7.55 -5.45
N ILE A 127 -7.96 -7.62 -4.13
CA ILE A 127 -8.45 -8.77 -3.36
C ILE A 127 -9.73 -8.36 -2.63
N PRO A 128 -10.88 -9.02 -2.87
CA PRO A 128 -12.09 -8.79 -2.10
C PRO A 128 -11.89 -9.11 -0.63
N VAL A 129 -12.44 -8.31 0.28
CA VAL A 129 -12.34 -8.50 1.74
C VAL A 129 -13.66 -8.11 2.42
N ASP A 130 -13.89 -8.65 3.62
CA ASP A 130 -14.90 -8.14 4.54
C ASP A 130 -14.24 -7.15 5.52
N ILE A 131 -15.01 -6.47 6.37
CA ILE A 131 -14.52 -5.59 7.44
C ILE A 131 -13.53 -6.30 8.35
N LYS A 132 -13.79 -7.60 8.61
CA LYS A 132 -12.92 -8.47 9.40
C LYS A 132 -12.42 -9.60 8.52
N PHE A 133 -11.12 -9.69 8.31
CA PHE A 133 -10.54 -10.68 7.41
C PHE A 133 -9.14 -11.12 7.84
N GLU A 134 -8.80 -12.34 7.45
CA GLU A 134 -7.43 -12.83 7.33
C GLU A 134 -7.41 -13.76 6.11
N LYS A 135 -6.47 -13.54 5.18
CA LYS A 135 -6.34 -14.34 3.96
C LYS A 135 -4.88 -14.65 3.71
N ASP A 136 -4.58 -15.92 3.53
CA ASP A 136 -3.30 -16.37 2.99
C ASP A 136 -3.36 -16.31 1.46
N LEU A 137 -2.38 -15.66 0.85
CA LEU A 137 -2.29 -15.48 -0.59
C LEU A 137 -1.36 -16.50 -1.25
N GLY A 138 -0.65 -17.32 -0.46
CA GLY A 138 0.30 -18.31 -0.95
C GLY A 138 1.64 -17.74 -1.42
N TYR A 139 1.85 -16.43 -1.31
CA TYR A 139 3.10 -15.75 -1.65
C TYR A 139 3.35 -14.57 -0.70
N PRO A 140 4.62 -14.17 -0.48
CA PRO A 140 4.95 -13.01 0.35
C PRO A 140 4.25 -11.76 -0.15
N CYS A 141 3.49 -11.08 0.70
CA CYS A 141 2.62 -9.99 0.27
C CYS A 141 2.84 -8.70 1.04
N ALA A 142 2.62 -7.59 0.35
CA ALA A 142 2.47 -6.28 0.97
C ALA A 142 1.13 -5.66 0.56
N ILE A 143 0.44 -5.03 1.51
CA ILE A 143 -0.91 -4.47 1.32
C ILE A 143 -0.85 -2.94 1.33
N MET A 144 -1.70 -2.29 0.53
CA MET A 144 -1.88 -0.85 0.63
C MET A 144 -2.59 -0.51 1.96
N PRO A 145 -2.00 0.30 2.85
CA PRO A 145 -2.67 0.74 4.08
C PRO A 145 -3.98 1.45 3.76
N ALA A 146 -5.09 0.93 4.27
CA ALA A 146 -6.40 1.53 4.10
C ALA A 146 -7.27 1.37 5.34
N LEU A 147 -8.21 2.30 5.51
CA LEU A 147 -9.31 2.18 6.46
C LEU A 147 -10.42 1.33 5.82
N VAL A 148 -10.77 0.21 6.42
CA VAL A 148 -11.72 -0.76 5.86
C VAL A 148 -13.14 -0.46 6.29
N GLY A 149 -13.35 -0.04 7.54
CA GLY A 149 -14.67 0.29 8.06
C GLY A 149 -14.73 0.23 9.58
N TYR A 150 -15.97 0.20 10.10
CA TYR A 150 -16.23 0.07 11.54
C TYR A 150 -17.20 -1.07 11.81
N TYR A 151 -17.02 -1.74 12.94
CA TYR A 151 -18.00 -2.68 13.45
C TYR A 151 -17.99 -2.71 14.97
N ASN A 152 -19.01 -3.29 15.58
CA ASN A 152 -18.99 -3.67 16.99
C ASN A 152 -19.47 -5.11 17.17
N TRP A 153 -19.22 -5.64 18.36
CA TRP A 153 -19.75 -6.93 18.77
C TRP A 153 -20.37 -6.81 20.16
N GLN A 154 -21.45 -7.54 20.41
CA GLN A 154 -22.16 -7.49 21.67
C GLN A 154 -21.40 -8.26 22.75
N ARG A 155 -20.89 -7.55 23.76
CA ARG A 155 -20.27 -8.17 24.94
C ARG A 155 -21.28 -8.41 26.05
N THR A 156 -22.19 -7.47 26.25
CA THR A 156 -23.32 -7.56 27.19
C THR A 156 -24.55 -6.86 26.58
N PRO A 157 -25.76 -6.93 27.20
CA PRO A 157 -26.92 -6.17 26.73
C PRO A 157 -26.68 -4.66 26.57
N TYR A 158 -25.77 -4.09 27.36
CA TYR A 158 -25.50 -2.64 27.42
C TYR A 158 -24.10 -2.24 26.95
N ASP A 159 -23.26 -3.21 26.56
CA ASP A 159 -21.86 -2.96 26.16
C ASP A 159 -21.53 -3.56 24.80
N ARG A 160 -21.27 -2.69 23.83
CA ARG A 160 -20.82 -3.04 22.47
C ARG A 160 -19.60 -2.19 22.08
N PRO A 161 -18.36 -2.66 22.32
CA PRO A 161 -17.16 -1.94 21.90
C PRO A 161 -17.10 -1.79 20.38
N ILE A 162 -16.84 -0.58 19.91
CA ILE A 162 -16.68 -0.24 18.50
C ILE A 162 -15.20 -0.35 18.12
N TYR A 163 -14.94 -0.99 16.99
CA TYR A 163 -13.64 -1.13 16.39
C TYR A 163 -13.63 -0.48 15.01
N THR A 164 -12.61 0.33 14.80
CA THR A 164 -12.16 0.77 13.49
C THR A 164 -11.27 -0.30 12.92
N THR A 165 -11.43 -0.64 11.65
CA THR A 165 -10.61 -1.66 10.98
C THR A 165 -9.72 -1.02 9.93
N SER A 166 -8.44 -1.36 9.95
CA SER A 166 -7.48 -1.01 8.89
C SER A 166 -6.86 -2.27 8.32
N THR A 167 -5.95 -2.14 7.35
CA THR A 167 -5.29 -3.27 6.71
C THR A 167 -3.87 -3.50 7.25
N GLY A 168 -3.46 -4.76 7.39
CA GLY A 168 -2.09 -5.18 7.66
C GLY A 168 -1.69 -6.37 6.78
N ALA A 169 -0.38 -6.60 6.64
CA ALA A 169 0.16 -7.76 5.93
C ALA A 169 1.43 -8.28 6.60
N THR A 170 1.57 -9.59 6.71
CA THR A 170 2.76 -10.25 7.27
C THR A 170 2.96 -11.60 6.61
N GLY A 171 4.21 -11.95 6.28
CA GLY A 171 4.50 -13.16 5.50
C GLY A 171 3.63 -13.23 4.23
N ASN A 172 2.83 -14.30 4.11
CA ASN A 172 1.93 -14.52 2.98
C ASN A 172 0.48 -14.06 3.24
N LYS A 173 0.22 -13.44 4.40
CA LYS A 173 -1.11 -13.12 4.86
C LYS A 173 -1.40 -11.63 4.82
N ILE A 174 -2.61 -11.30 4.38
CA ILE A 174 -3.24 -10.00 4.62
C ILE A 174 -4.31 -10.15 5.70
N TYR A 175 -4.52 -9.12 6.51
CA TYR A 175 -5.48 -9.17 7.61
C TYR A 175 -6.05 -7.78 7.96
N SER A 176 -7.19 -7.78 8.64
CA SER A 176 -7.76 -6.57 9.26
C SER A 176 -7.07 -6.29 10.59
N CYS A 177 -6.53 -5.09 10.77
CA CYS A 177 -6.08 -4.56 12.06
C CYS A 177 -7.27 -3.92 12.79
N GLU A 178 -7.39 -4.09 14.11
CA GLU A 178 -8.54 -3.63 14.89
C GLU A 178 -8.16 -2.56 15.93
N HIS A 179 -8.80 -1.40 15.87
CA HIS A 179 -8.52 -0.25 16.74
C HIS A 179 -9.77 0.16 17.50
N TYR A 180 -9.76 0.05 18.83
CA TYR A 180 -10.88 0.48 19.66
C TYR A 180 -11.14 1.99 19.49
N SER A 181 -12.39 2.35 19.21
CA SER A 181 -12.80 3.74 18.96
C SER A 181 -13.95 4.22 19.83
N GLY A 182 -14.59 3.35 20.62
CA GLY A 182 -15.65 3.75 21.54
C GLY A 182 -16.58 2.61 21.93
N ARG A 183 -17.77 2.96 22.43
CA ARG A 183 -18.84 2.02 22.80
C ARG A 183 -20.18 2.52 22.30
N ALA A 184 -21.08 1.60 21.97
CA ALA A 184 -22.47 1.88 21.63
C ALA A 184 -23.42 0.93 22.38
N THR A 185 -24.71 1.24 22.34
CA THR A 185 -25.81 0.39 22.84
C THR A 185 -26.60 -0.28 21.72
N TRP A 186 -26.21 -0.06 20.46
CA TRP A 186 -26.81 -0.67 19.26
C TRP A 186 -25.72 -1.29 18.38
N ASP A 187 -26.11 -2.15 17.43
CA ASP A 187 -25.18 -2.81 16.53
C ASP A 187 -24.76 -1.90 15.37
N ILE A 188 -23.49 -1.96 15.01
CA ILE A 188 -22.86 -1.17 13.95
C ILE A 188 -22.04 -2.10 13.08
N ARG A 189 -22.26 -2.03 11.76
CA ARG A 189 -21.40 -2.63 10.75
C ARG A 189 -21.42 -1.77 9.50
N LYS A 190 -20.32 -1.09 9.20
CA LYS A 190 -20.21 -0.17 8.07
C LYS A 190 -18.89 -0.37 7.33
N PRO A 191 -18.88 -1.08 6.19
CA PRO A 191 -17.71 -1.16 5.32
C PRO A 191 -17.56 0.15 4.54
N TYR A 192 -16.32 0.58 4.33
CA TYR A 192 -15.95 1.70 3.47
C TYR A 192 -15.36 1.23 2.15
N ILE A 193 -14.65 0.11 2.19
CA ILE A 193 -14.11 -0.59 1.02
C ILE A 193 -14.42 -2.07 1.15
N ASP A 194 -14.61 -2.73 0.02
CA ASP A 194 -14.88 -4.16 -0.11
C ASP A 194 -13.71 -4.91 -0.80
N LYS A 195 -12.67 -4.18 -1.19
CA LYS A 195 -11.48 -4.68 -1.86
C LYS A 195 -10.24 -3.92 -1.40
N VAL A 196 -9.11 -4.61 -1.35
CA VAL A 196 -7.80 -4.05 -1.00
C VAL A 196 -6.79 -4.31 -2.10
N LEU A 197 -5.84 -3.40 -2.27
CA LEU A 197 -4.72 -3.56 -3.20
C LEU A 197 -3.57 -4.28 -2.52
N VAL A 198 -3.04 -5.31 -3.19
CA VAL A 198 -1.94 -6.14 -2.69
C VAL A 198 -0.92 -6.40 -3.78
N ILE A 199 0.36 -6.37 -3.43
CA ILE A 199 1.46 -6.78 -4.30
C ILE A 199 2.09 -8.09 -3.82
N ASN A 200 2.66 -8.87 -4.74
CA ASN A 200 3.61 -9.91 -4.39
C ASN A 200 4.96 -9.24 -4.07
N SER A 201 5.36 -9.23 -2.81
CA SER A 201 6.56 -8.50 -2.38
C SER A 201 7.85 -9.13 -2.88
N SER A 202 7.84 -10.43 -3.22
CA SER A 202 9.04 -11.11 -3.75
C SER A 202 9.51 -10.56 -5.09
N MET A 203 8.64 -9.87 -5.84
CA MET A 203 8.97 -9.23 -7.12
C MET A 203 9.78 -7.94 -6.94
N TYR A 204 9.83 -7.42 -5.71
CA TYR A 204 10.47 -6.15 -5.35
C TYR A 204 11.50 -6.33 -4.22
N ASP A 205 11.78 -7.59 -3.86
CA ASP A 205 12.66 -7.95 -2.74
C ASP A 205 14.13 -8.10 -3.12
#